data_AF-A0A973UT53-F1
#
_entry.id   AF-A0A973UT53-F1
#
_cell.length_a   1.000
_cell.length_b   1.000
_cell.length_c   1.000
_cell.angle_alpha   90.00
_cell.angle_beta   90.00
_cell.angle_gamma   90.00
#
_symmetry.space_group_name_H-M   'P 1'
#
loop_
_entity.id
_entity.type
_entity.pdbx_description
1 polymer ?
#
loop_
_entity_poly.entity_id
_entity_poly.type
_entity_poly.pdbx_seq_one_letter_code
_entity_poly.pdbx_strand_id
1 'polypeptide(L)'
;MTLPRVLPCTVVLAVVLLTGHVPASAEVGDGLIDVLIVKDVDFDGVYTPGVDLPQADIPVTLADAHGRRLFTGTDSLGHTGFNPAGADLSGGRYRVEAFGNGPPQGVLRPASFGGVPTTPGAVSLSSWVAFVDVRGGAHADVIIGVVDPDDIPVADPTPVQIGGRVWLDDSPEGLQQPGEPPTPGIVCELRAGYRAAGDVPLATTVTDELGEYAFFIPAQKSFTVTCRVPAGFTPTAKRAVEAPTVDSDGDPDGSMGVRGHRRGVNDATYDLGLVPVP
;
A
#
# COMPACT_ATOMS: atom_id res chain seq x y z
N MET A 1 27.06 13.07 81.11
CA MET A 1 26.08 12.02 80.73
C MET A 1 25.02 12.68 79.85
N THR A 2 25.17 12.54 78.53
CA THR A 2 24.32 13.14 77.51
C THR A 2 24.02 12.06 76.48
N LEU A 3 22.77 11.59 76.46
CA LEU A 3 22.27 10.57 75.53
C LEU A 3 22.01 11.21 74.14
N PRO A 4 22.43 10.58 73.03
CA PRO A 4 22.07 11.05 71.69
C PRO A 4 20.66 10.57 71.30
N ARG A 5 19.89 11.47 70.66
CA ARG A 5 18.55 11.21 70.10
C ARG A 5 18.67 10.34 68.85
N VAL A 6 17.91 9.24 68.82
CA VAL A 6 17.72 8.39 67.63
C VAL A 6 16.61 9.00 66.77
N LEU A 7 16.91 9.33 65.50
CA LEU A 7 15.89 9.65 64.50
C LEU A 7 15.29 8.36 63.94
N PRO A 8 13.97 8.29 63.67
CA PRO A 8 13.37 7.13 63.02
C PRO A 8 13.73 7.12 61.53
N CYS A 9 14.23 5.97 61.07
CA CYS A 9 14.52 5.69 59.67
C CYS A 9 13.21 5.29 58.97
N THR A 10 12.64 6.18 58.18
CA THR A 10 11.46 5.88 57.35
C THR A 10 11.91 5.09 56.13
N VAL A 11 11.54 3.81 56.07
CA VAL A 11 11.72 2.96 54.88
C VAL A 11 10.75 3.46 53.80
N VAL A 12 11.28 4.10 52.77
CA VAL A 12 10.52 4.45 51.56
C VAL A 12 10.38 3.17 50.73
N LEU A 13 9.19 2.58 50.75
CA LEU A 13 8.83 1.48 49.86
C LEU A 13 8.68 2.06 48.44
N ALA A 14 9.66 1.82 47.58
CA ALA A 14 9.57 2.15 46.17
C ALA A 14 8.52 1.25 45.51
N VAL A 15 7.33 1.79 45.27
CA VAL A 15 6.35 1.17 44.39
C VAL A 15 6.90 1.32 42.97
N VAL A 16 7.45 0.23 42.42
CA VAL A 16 7.71 0.14 40.99
C VAL A 16 6.35 0.08 40.31
N LEU A 17 5.88 1.22 39.80
CA LEU A 17 4.79 1.26 38.84
C LEU A 17 5.31 0.60 37.57
N LEU A 18 5.01 -0.68 37.42
CA LEU A 18 4.95 -1.33 36.12
C LEU A 18 3.89 -0.57 35.31
N THR A 19 4.32 0.40 34.51
CA THR A 19 3.49 0.94 33.44
C THR A 19 3.28 -0.19 32.45
N GLY A 20 2.24 -0.99 32.69
CA GLY A 20 1.67 -1.82 31.65
C GLY A 20 1.41 -0.88 30.47
N HIS A 21 2.05 -1.15 29.34
CA HIS A 21 1.66 -0.54 28.09
C HIS A 21 0.22 -1.00 27.87
N VAL A 22 -0.73 -0.13 28.20
CA VAL A 22 -2.09 -0.29 27.74
C VAL A 22 -1.96 -0.24 26.21
N PRO A 23 -2.35 -1.28 25.47
CA PRO A 23 -2.32 -1.20 24.01
C PRO A 23 -3.19 0.00 23.65
N ALA A 24 -2.59 0.98 22.96
CA ALA A 24 -3.33 2.14 22.49
C ALA A 24 -4.48 1.59 21.63
N SER A 25 -5.72 1.91 22.00
CA SER A 25 -6.85 1.81 21.08
C SER A 25 -6.61 2.77 19.91
N ALA A 26 -7.34 2.65 18.81
CA ALA A 26 -7.47 3.71 17.81
C ALA A 26 -7.75 4.99 18.59
N GLU A 27 -7.01 6.07 18.29
CA GLU A 27 -7.18 7.27 19.09
C GLU A 27 -8.64 7.71 18.95
N VAL A 28 -9.23 8.24 20.04
CA VAL A 28 -10.63 8.74 20.04
C VAL A 28 -10.86 9.81 18.96
N GLY A 29 -9.78 10.30 18.33
CA GLY A 29 -9.79 11.23 17.22
C GLY A 29 -9.35 10.67 15.87
N ASP A 30 -9.26 9.35 15.62
CA ASP A 30 -9.05 8.88 14.23
C ASP A 30 -10.29 9.20 13.36
N GLY A 31 -10.08 9.67 12.14
CA GLY A 31 -11.15 10.02 11.22
C GLY A 31 -11.72 8.83 10.44
N LEU A 32 -12.72 9.11 9.59
CA LEU A 32 -13.43 8.10 8.81
C LEU A 32 -12.67 7.77 7.53
N ILE A 33 -12.90 6.56 7.03
CA ILE A 33 -12.38 6.10 5.74
C ILE A 33 -13.58 5.70 4.90
N ASP A 34 -13.77 6.36 3.77
CA ASP A 34 -14.75 5.98 2.76
C ASP A 34 -14.05 5.30 1.59
N VAL A 35 -14.62 4.20 1.13
CA VAL A 35 -14.06 3.38 0.05
C VAL A 35 -15.10 3.24 -1.05
N LEU A 36 -14.68 3.52 -2.28
CA LEU A 36 -15.45 3.27 -3.50
C LEU A 36 -14.68 2.28 -4.37
N ILE A 37 -15.35 1.21 -4.82
CA ILE A 37 -14.79 0.27 -5.79
C ILE A 37 -15.54 0.39 -7.10
N VAL A 38 -14.80 0.69 -8.17
CA VAL A 38 -15.35 0.90 -9.51
C VAL A 38 -14.64 0.03 -10.53
N LYS A 39 -15.40 -0.45 -11.51
CA LYS A 39 -14.85 -1.00 -12.74
C LYS A 39 -14.49 0.16 -13.65
N ASP A 40 -13.19 0.27 -13.92
CA ASP A 40 -12.61 1.20 -14.88
C ASP A 40 -12.98 0.71 -16.29
N VAL A 41 -13.86 1.45 -16.96
CA VAL A 41 -14.45 1.03 -18.25
C VAL A 41 -13.70 1.61 -19.44
N ASP A 42 -13.10 2.78 -19.28
CA ASP A 42 -12.33 3.45 -20.33
C ASP A 42 -10.80 3.24 -20.21
N PHE A 43 -10.37 2.57 -19.14
CA PHE A 43 -9.01 2.11 -18.88
C PHE A 43 -8.01 3.27 -18.73
N ASP A 44 -8.47 4.42 -18.26
CA ASP A 44 -7.63 5.61 -18.14
C ASP A 44 -6.94 5.75 -16.76
N GLY A 45 -7.31 4.89 -15.80
CA GLY A 45 -6.76 4.87 -14.45
C GLY A 45 -7.22 6.04 -13.56
N VAL A 46 -8.30 6.72 -13.94
CA VAL A 46 -8.88 7.87 -13.25
C VAL A 46 -10.37 7.61 -13.03
N TYR A 47 -10.86 7.84 -11.81
CA TYR A 47 -12.29 7.71 -11.58
C TYR A 47 -13.07 8.79 -12.32
N THR A 48 -13.94 8.36 -13.24
CA THR A 48 -14.86 9.20 -14.01
C THR A 48 -16.32 8.89 -13.65
N PRO A 49 -16.99 9.76 -12.85
CA PRO A 49 -18.39 9.57 -12.48
C PRO A 49 -19.32 9.41 -13.68
N GLY A 50 -20.09 8.32 -13.70
CA GLY A 50 -21.05 8.01 -14.76
C GLY A 50 -20.44 7.30 -15.98
N VAL A 51 -19.12 7.12 -16.03
CA VAL A 51 -18.43 6.24 -16.96
C VAL A 51 -18.03 4.96 -16.24
N ASP A 52 -17.33 5.09 -15.12
CA ASP A 52 -16.92 3.94 -14.31
C ASP A 52 -18.07 3.37 -13.50
N LEU A 53 -18.13 2.04 -13.46
CA LEU A 53 -19.29 1.33 -12.95
C LEU A 53 -19.05 0.83 -11.53
N PRO A 54 -19.91 1.17 -10.55
CA PRO A 54 -19.73 0.71 -9.18
C PRO A 54 -19.77 -0.81 -9.06
N GLN A 55 -18.93 -1.37 -8.18
CA GLN A 55 -18.83 -2.82 -7.95
C GLN A 55 -19.36 -3.19 -6.58
N ALA A 56 -20.47 -3.91 -6.54
CA ALA A 56 -21.14 -4.37 -5.33
C ALA A 56 -20.55 -5.68 -4.78
N ASP A 57 -20.79 -5.94 -3.50
CA ASP A 57 -20.44 -7.18 -2.80
C ASP A 57 -18.94 -7.52 -2.83
N ILE A 58 -18.08 -6.51 -3.00
CA ILE A 58 -16.63 -6.66 -2.96
C ILE A 58 -16.18 -6.60 -1.50
N PRO A 59 -15.52 -7.66 -0.97
CA PRO A 59 -15.03 -7.63 0.40
C PRO A 59 -13.87 -6.65 0.53
N VAL A 60 -13.91 -5.82 1.56
CA VAL A 60 -12.86 -4.83 1.88
C VAL A 60 -12.39 -5.06 3.31
N THR A 61 -11.07 -5.04 3.48
CA THR A 61 -10.42 -5.19 4.78
C THR A 61 -9.66 -3.93 5.14
N LEU A 62 -9.81 -3.50 6.39
CA LEU A 62 -8.96 -2.50 7.02
C LEU A 62 -8.06 -3.19 8.05
N ALA A 63 -6.75 -2.98 8.00
CA ALA A 63 -5.80 -3.56 8.93
C ALA A 63 -4.93 -2.50 9.62
N ASP A 64 -4.63 -2.71 10.91
CA ASP A 64 -3.65 -1.93 11.68
C ASP A 64 -2.28 -2.62 11.79
N ALA A 65 -1.29 -1.90 12.32
CA ALA A 65 0.10 -2.36 12.45
C ALA A 65 0.26 -3.59 13.35
N HIS A 66 -0.76 -3.91 14.16
CA HIS A 66 -0.76 -5.05 15.08
C HIS A 66 -1.46 -6.27 14.47
N GLY A 67 -1.86 -6.18 13.19
CA GLY A 67 -2.56 -7.24 12.47
C GLY A 67 -4.04 -7.38 12.85
N ARG A 68 -4.61 -6.43 13.60
CA ARG A 68 -6.06 -6.40 13.85
C ARG A 68 -6.78 -5.91 12.61
N ARG A 69 -7.95 -6.47 12.33
CA ARG A 69 -8.65 -6.29 11.06
C ARG A 69 -10.13 -6.02 11.27
N LEU A 70 -10.67 -5.10 10.47
CA LEU A 70 -12.10 -4.93 10.25
C LEU A 70 -12.46 -5.39 8.84
N PHE A 71 -13.68 -5.89 8.69
CA PHE A 71 -14.18 -6.44 7.43
C PHE A 71 -15.54 -5.83 7.10
N THR A 72 -15.72 -5.49 5.84
CA THR A 72 -16.98 -5.01 5.28
C THR A 72 -17.11 -5.46 3.83
N GLY A 73 -18.24 -5.17 3.19
CA GLY A 73 -18.46 -5.34 1.76
C GLY A 73 -18.98 -4.05 1.14
N THR A 74 -18.75 -3.85 -0.15
CA THR A 74 -19.35 -2.75 -0.90
C THR A 74 -20.85 -2.97 -1.10
N ASP A 75 -21.62 -1.89 -1.02
CA ASP A 75 -23.05 -1.89 -1.30
C ASP A 75 -23.36 -1.91 -2.81
N SER A 76 -24.63 -1.82 -3.19
CA SER A 76 -25.06 -1.79 -4.60
C SER A 76 -24.52 -0.60 -5.41
N LEU A 77 -24.01 0.43 -4.72
CA LEU A 77 -23.38 1.61 -5.32
C LEU A 77 -21.86 1.55 -5.23
N GLY A 78 -21.29 0.41 -4.84
CA GLY A 78 -19.84 0.21 -4.77
C GLY A 78 -19.19 0.88 -3.56
N HIS A 79 -19.98 1.40 -2.62
CA HIS A 79 -19.46 2.13 -1.46
C HIS A 79 -19.39 1.25 -0.22
N THR A 80 -18.39 1.52 0.60
CA THR A 80 -18.30 1.03 1.98
C THR A 80 -17.45 1.99 2.80
N GLY A 81 -17.40 1.80 4.12
CA GLY A 81 -16.61 2.69 4.97
C GLY A 81 -16.21 2.05 6.28
N PHE A 82 -15.21 2.65 6.91
CA PHE A 82 -14.71 2.28 8.22
C PHE A 82 -14.70 3.48 9.15
N ASN A 83 -15.08 3.22 10.40
CA ASN A 83 -14.84 4.14 11.50
C ASN A 83 -13.85 3.48 12.47
N PRO A 84 -12.54 3.75 12.34
CA PRO A 84 -11.53 3.23 13.26
C PRO A 84 -11.75 3.73 14.69
N ALA A 85 -12.24 4.96 14.86
CA ALA A 85 -12.54 5.52 16.18
C ALA A 85 -13.68 4.73 16.84
N GLY A 86 -13.33 3.98 17.89
CA GLY A 86 -14.24 3.11 18.63
C GLY A 86 -14.19 1.63 18.24
N ALA A 87 -13.35 1.25 17.26
CA ALA A 87 -13.01 -0.13 16.97
C ALA A 87 -11.79 -0.60 17.77
N ASP A 88 -11.60 -1.92 17.87
CA ASP A 88 -10.36 -2.53 18.38
C ASP A 88 -9.26 -2.51 17.30
N LEU A 89 -8.94 -1.32 16.80
CA LEU A 89 -7.76 -1.05 15.98
C LEU A 89 -6.80 -0.15 16.78
N SER A 90 -5.64 0.22 16.23
CA SER A 90 -4.80 1.27 16.80
C SER A 90 -3.99 2.02 15.76
N GLY A 91 -3.38 3.11 16.21
CA GLY A 91 -2.48 3.91 15.41
C GLY A 91 -3.20 5.10 14.81
N GLY A 92 -3.80 4.91 13.64
CA GLY A 92 -4.36 5.99 12.82
C GLY A 92 -3.80 5.99 11.39
N ARG A 93 -2.88 5.06 11.09
CA ARG A 93 -2.46 4.71 9.73
C ARG A 93 -2.86 3.28 9.45
N TYR A 94 -3.51 3.06 8.32
CA TYR A 94 -4.17 1.79 8.02
C TYR A 94 -3.89 1.32 6.60
N ARG A 95 -3.87 -0.01 6.41
CA ARG A 95 -3.88 -0.65 5.09
C ARG A 95 -5.32 -0.98 4.72
N VAL A 96 -5.77 -0.47 3.59
CA VAL A 96 -7.07 -0.77 2.96
C VAL A 96 -6.82 -1.75 1.84
N GLU A 97 -7.56 -2.85 1.81
CA GLU A 97 -7.38 -3.90 0.83
C GLU A 97 -8.73 -4.41 0.31
N ALA A 98 -8.92 -4.35 -1.00
CA ALA A 98 -10.02 -5.04 -1.67
C ALA A 98 -9.68 -6.52 -1.87
N PHE A 99 -10.69 -7.38 -1.83
CA PHE A 99 -10.59 -8.84 -2.05
C PHE A 99 -9.82 -9.64 -0.99
N GLY A 100 -9.15 -8.98 -0.04
CA GLY A 100 -8.49 -9.56 1.12
C GLY A 100 -7.24 -10.40 0.81
N ASN A 101 -7.31 -11.42 -0.04
CA ASN A 101 -6.18 -12.26 -0.47
C ASN A 101 -6.18 -12.44 -2.00
N GLY A 102 -6.76 -11.49 -2.73
CA GLY A 102 -7.02 -11.56 -4.16
C GLY A 102 -8.44 -12.03 -4.49
N PRO A 103 -8.92 -11.73 -5.72
CA PRO A 103 -10.30 -11.98 -6.10
C PRO A 103 -10.61 -13.48 -6.07
N PRO A 104 -11.78 -13.90 -5.52
CA PRO A 104 -12.27 -15.25 -5.72
C PRO A 104 -12.35 -15.54 -7.22
N GLN A 105 -12.19 -16.81 -7.61
CA GLN A 105 -12.22 -17.26 -9.02
C GLN A 105 -13.38 -16.58 -9.79
N GLY A 106 -13.05 -15.54 -10.56
CA GLY A 106 -14.04 -14.55 -11.00
C GLY A 106 -13.41 -13.20 -11.43
N VAL A 107 -12.44 -13.29 -12.34
CA VAL A 107 -12.04 -12.37 -13.43
C VAL A 107 -11.73 -10.87 -13.16
N LEU A 108 -11.99 -10.26 -12.00
CA LEU A 108 -11.54 -8.86 -11.79
C LEU A 108 -10.03 -8.77 -11.50
N ARG A 109 -9.36 -7.73 -12.03
CA ARG A 109 -7.93 -7.40 -11.89
C ARG A 109 -7.76 -5.96 -11.42
N PRO A 110 -6.59 -5.53 -10.92
CA PRO A 110 -6.35 -4.11 -10.70
C PRO A 110 -6.59 -3.37 -12.02
N ALA A 111 -7.33 -2.27 -11.98
CA ALA A 111 -7.41 -1.37 -13.11
C ALA A 111 -6.07 -0.67 -13.35
N SER A 112 -6.05 0.25 -14.31
CA SER A 112 -4.95 1.20 -14.33
C SER A 112 -4.99 2.08 -13.08
N PHE A 113 -3.83 2.43 -12.55
CA PHE A 113 -3.70 3.18 -11.29
C PHE A 113 -2.67 4.31 -11.44
N GLY A 114 -2.78 5.33 -10.59
CA GLY A 114 -1.90 6.50 -10.66
C GLY A 114 -2.08 7.35 -11.93
N GLY A 115 -3.25 7.24 -12.61
CA GLY A 115 -3.61 8.11 -13.72
C GLY A 115 -3.69 9.57 -13.24
N VAL A 116 -3.19 10.53 -14.02
CA VAL A 116 -3.19 11.94 -13.63
C VAL A 116 -4.56 12.56 -13.94
N PRO A 117 -5.34 13.01 -12.94
CA PRO A 117 -6.63 13.62 -13.20
C PRO A 117 -6.45 14.93 -13.98
N THR A 118 -7.12 15.05 -15.13
CA THR A 118 -7.06 16.26 -15.96
C THR A 118 -8.27 17.18 -15.78
N THR A 119 -9.28 16.72 -15.03
CA THR A 119 -10.56 17.41 -14.83
C THR A 119 -10.85 17.59 -13.34
N PRO A 120 -11.46 18.71 -12.90
CA PRO A 120 -11.84 18.90 -11.50
C PRO A 120 -12.79 17.81 -10.98
N GLY A 121 -12.48 17.23 -9.82
CA GLY A 121 -13.28 16.18 -9.17
C GLY A 121 -12.93 14.75 -9.60
N ALA A 122 -12.04 14.58 -10.57
CA ALA A 122 -11.45 13.29 -10.90
C ALA A 122 -10.32 12.96 -9.91
N VAL A 123 -10.23 11.69 -9.53
CA VAL A 123 -9.27 11.19 -8.53
C VAL A 123 -8.56 9.99 -9.15
N SER A 124 -7.24 9.91 -8.96
CA SER A 124 -6.45 8.76 -9.41
C SER A 124 -6.97 7.49 -8.75
N LEU A 125 -7.13 6.43 -9.52
CA LEU A 125 -7.46 5.13 -8.94
C LEU A 125 -6.24 4.59 -8.18
N SER A 126 -6.48 4.08 -6.97
CA SER A 126 -5.55 3.20 -6.28
C SER A 126 -5.65 1.79 -6.84
N SER A 127 -4.57 1.04 -6.66
CA SER A 127 -4.56 -0.40 -6.93
C SER A 127 -5.45 -1.18 -5.93
N TRP A 128 -5.31 -2.51 -5.88
CA TRP A 128 -6.00 -3.34 -4.89
C TRP A 128 -5.69 -3.01 -3.42
N VAL A 129 -4.57 -2.34 -3.17
CA VAL A 129 -4.09 -1.98 -1.84
C VAL A 129 -3.88 -0.47 -1.80
N ALA A 130 -4.30 0.16 -0.71
CA ALA A 130 -4.05 1.56 -0.41
C ALA A 130 -3.61 1.72 1.06
N PHE A 131 -2.86 2.78 1.35
CA PHE A 131 -2.44 3.14 2.69
C PHE A 131 -2.96 4.53 3.02
N VAL A 132 -3.64 4.65 4.16
CA VAL A 132 -4.29 5.91 4.58
C VAL A 132 -3.77 6.37 5.94
N ASP A 133 -3.79 7.68 6.15
CA ASP A 133 -3.49 8.34 7.42
C ASP A 133 -4.69 9.19 7.83
N VAL A 134 -5.39 8.74 8.86
CA VAL A 134 -6.61 9.39 9.38
C VAL A 134 -6.42 9.96 10.79
N ARG A 135 -5.17 10.09 11.24
CA ARG A 135 -4.85 10.66 12.56
C ARG A 135 -5.42 12.06 12.71
N GLY A 136 -5.82 12.41 13.92
CA GLY A 136 -6.30 13.76 14.25
C GLY A 136 -7.63 14.14 13.57
N GLY A 137 -8.39 13.15 13.11
CA GLY A 137 -9.75 13.29 12.59
C GLY A 137 -9.77 13.47 11.08
N ALA A 138 -8.64 13.25 10.41
CA ALA A 138 -8.54 13.36 8.96
C ALA A 138 -9.42 12.31 8.29
N HIS A 139 -10.18 12.75 7.30
CA HIS A 139 -11.02 11.88 6.48
C HIS A 139 -10.22 11.40 5.27
N ALA A 140 -10.38 10.13 4.90
CA ALA A 140 -9.72 9.55 3.74
C ALA A 140 -10.75 8.95 2.77
N ASP A 141 -10.69 9.41 1.52
CA ASP A 141 -11.39 8.81 0.39
C ASP A 141 -10.44 7.88 -0.36
N VAL A 142 -10.80 6.61 -0.48
CA VAL A 142 -10.04 5.61 -1.25
C VAL A 142 -10.90 5.13 -2.41
N ILE A 143 -10.41 5.31 -3.65
CA ILE A 143 -11.09 4.80 -4.84
C ILE A 143 -10.24 3.70 -5.47
N ILE A 144 -10.73 2.46 -5.43
CA ILE A 144 -10.04 1.30 -5.98
C ILE A 144 -10.62 0.99 -7.36
N GLY A 145 -9.74 1.00 -8.34
CA GLY A 145 -10.07 0.63 -9.71
C GLY A 145 -9.91 -0.88 -9.93
N VAL A 146 -10.91 -1.51 -10.55
CA VAL A 146 -10.82 -2.87 -11.06
C VAL A 146 -11.15 -2.96 -12.54
N VAL A 147 -10.67 -4.01 -13.19
CA VAL A 147 -10.90 -4.25 -14.61
C VAL A 147 -11.29 -5.70 -14.85
N ASP A 148 -12.14 -5.94 -15.85
CA ASP A 148 -12.38 -7.27 -16.39
C ASP A 148 -11.47 -7.47 -17.63
N PRO A 149 -10.48 -8.37 -17.60
CA PRO A 149 -9.62 -8.64 -18.74
C PRO A 149 -10.36 -9.03 -20.03
N ASP A 150 -11.57 -9.61 -19.94
CA ASP A 150 -12.34 -10.02 -21.11
C ASP A 150 -12.98 -8.81 -21.84
N ASP A 151 -13.12 -7.67 -21.17
CA ASP A 151 -13.69 -6.45 -21.75
C ASP A 151 -12.66 -5.62 -22.55
N ILE A 152 -11.38 -6.00 -22.51
CA ILE A 152 -10.30 -5.21 -23.12
C ILE A 152 -10.26 -5.48 -24.65
N PRO A 153 -10.59 -4.50 -25.51
CA PRO A 153 -10.83 -4.73 -26.95
C PRO A 153 -9.60 -5.28 -27.68
N VAL A 154 -9.69 -6.43 -28.36
CA VAL A 154 -8.56 -7.21 -28.94
C VAL A 154 -7.67 -6.46 -29.96
N ALA A 155 -8.07 -5.28 -30.46
CA ALA A 155 -7.45 -4.61 -31.61
C ALA A 155 -6.27 -3.68 -31.31
N ASP A 156 -5.90 -3.48 -30.04
CA ASP A 156 -4.75 -2.64 -29.63
C ASP A 156 -3.75 -3.52 -28.86
N PRO A 157 -2.42 -3.40 -29.01
CA PRO A 157 -1.48 -3.93 -28.03
C PRO A 157 -1.67 -3.17 -26.71
N THR A 158 -2.78 -3.36 -25.99
CA THR A 158 -3.03 -2.65 -24.74
C THR A 158 -1.85 -2.92 -23.84
N PRO A 159 -1.10 -1.86 -23.49
CA PRO A 159 0.02 -2.02 -22.60
C PRO A 159 -0.52 -2.52 -21.26
N VAL A 160 0.21 -3.47 -20.67
CA VAL A 160 -0.01 -3.86 -19.29
C VAL A 160 0.60 -2.77 -18.43
N GLN A 161 -0.15 -2.26 -17.47
CA GLN A 161 0.44 -1.42 -16.44
C GLN A 161 1.09 -2.30 -15.37
N ILE A 162 2.36 -2.04 -15.10
CA ILE A 162 3.07 -2.59 -13.96
C ILE A 162 3.44 -1.46 -13.01
N GLY A 163 3.65 -1.79 -11.74
CA GLY A 163 4.14 -0.82 -10.77
C GLY A 163 4.14 -1.40 -9.38
N GLY A 164 4.20 -0.51 -8.40
CA GLY A 164 4.20 -0.86 -7.00
C GLY A 164 4.46 0.34 -6.12
N ARG A 165 4.85 0.06 -4.88
CA ARG A 165 5.11 1.04 -3.83
C ARG A 165 6.53 0.94 -3.31
N VAL A 166 7.14 2.09 -3.02
CA VAL A 166 8.40 2.20 -2.29
C VAL A 166 8.13 2.77 -0.89
N TRP A 167 8.60 2.09 0.14
CA TRP A 167 8.34 2.46 1.54
C TRP A 167 9.55 2.31 2.44
N LEU A 168 9.49 2.95 3.60
CA LEU A 168 10.45 2.74 4.69
C LEU A 168 9.98 1.58 5.56
N ASP A 169 10.74 0.49 5.51
CA ASP A 169 10.52 -0.75 6.27
C ASP A 169 11.12 -0.57 7.67
N ASP A 170 10.47 0.26 8.49
CA ASP A 170 10.96 0.62 9.84
C ASP A 170 11.01 -0.62 10.76
N SER A 171 10.18 -1.61 10.45
CA SER A 171 10.24 -2.95 11.01
C SER A 171 10.84 -3.84 9.91
N PRO A 172 12.11 -4.26 10.00
CA PRO A 172 12.84 -4.85 8.87
C PRO A 172 12.43 -6.30 8.57
N GLU A 173 11.14 -6.57 8.39
CA GLU A 173 10.58 -7.87 8.01
C GLU A 173 10.34 -8.03 6.51
N GLY A 174 10.39 -6.94 5.74
CA GLY A 174 10.10 -6.96 4.31
C GLY A 174 8.62 -7.14 3.97
N LEU A 175 7.74 -6.71 4.86
CA LEU A 175 6.29 -6.70 4.69
C LEU A 175 5.77 -5.26 4.74
N GLN A 176 4.80 -4.93 3.89
CA GLN A 176 4.18 -3.62 3.87
C GLN A 176 3.17 -3.48 5.03
N GLN A 177 3.60 -2.90 6.15
CA GLN A 177 2.77 -2.74 7.32
C GLN A 177 1.95 -1.46 7.31
N PRO A 178 0.74 -1.47 7.90
CA PRO A 178 0.04 -0.26 8.25
C PRO A 178 0.92 0.64 9.13
N GLY A 179 1.15 1.88 8.69
CA GLY A 179 1.98 2.85 9.43
C GLY A 179 3.40 3.00 8.93
N GLU A 180 3.85 2.19 7.97
CA GLU A 180 5.14 2.39 7.35
C GLU A 180 5.11 3.56 6.35
N PRO A 181 6.01 4.56 6.50
CA PRO A 181 6.00 5.74 5.65
C PRO A 181 6.20 5.43 4.17
N PRO A 182 5.47 6.11 3.26
CA PRO A 182 5.82 6.08 1.84
C PRO A 182 7.16 6.76 1.58
N THR A 183 7.83 6.41 0.49
CA THR A 183 9.07 7.07 0.05
C THR A 183 8.87 7.80 -1.28
N PRO A 184 8.42 9.06 -1.27
CA PRO A 184 8.29 9.89 -2.46
C PRO A 184 9.65 10.27 -3.07
N GLY A 185 9.67 10.54 -4.37
CA GLY A 185 10.85 11.08 -5.05
C GLY A 185 11.89 10.04 -5.50
N ILE A 186 11.59 8.74 -5.37
CA ILE A 186 12.48 7.66 -5.81
C ILE A 186 12.38 7.50 -7.32
N VAL A 187 13.51 7.67 -8.00
CA VAL A 187 13.60 7.46 -9.44
C VAL A 187 13.55 5.96 -9.74
N CYS A 188 12.56 5.54 -10.52
CA CYS A 188 12.42 4.18 -11.02
C CYS A 188 12.63 4.15 -12.54
N GLU A 189 13.35 3.15 -13.03
CA GLU A 189 13.73 2.99 -14.43
C GLU A 189 13.28 1.63 -14.97
N LEU A 190 12.63 1.62 -16.13
CA LEU A 190 12.22 0.41 -16.83
C LEU A 190 13.26 0.04 -17.89
N ARG A 191 13.68 -1.23 -17.93
CA ARG A 191 14.62 -1.77 -18.92
C ARG A 191 14.10 -3.07 -19.53
N ALA A 192 14.46 -3.34 -20.78
CA ALA A 192 14.18 -4.63 -21.42
C ALA A 192 14.97 -5.77 -20.75
N GLY A 193 14.36 -6.95 -20.67
CA GLY A 193 14.99 -8.18 -20.17
C GLY A 193 14.61 -8.51 -18.72
N TYR A 194 14.59 -9.80 -18.38
CA TYR A 194 14.23 -10.29 -17.04
C TYR A 194 15.47 -10.47 -16.17
N ARG A 195 15.60 -9.67 -15.09
CA ARG A 195 16.73 -9.73 -14.13
C ARG A 195 18.12 -9.61 -14.76
N ALA A 196 18.18 -9.23 -16.02
CA ALA A 196 19.34 -8.83 -16.79
C ALA A 196 18.86 -7.65 -17.62
N ALA A 197 19.19 -6.46 -17.15
CA ALA A 197 18.66 -5.23 -17.68
C ALA A 197 19.58 -4.74 -18.81
N GLY A 198 19.01 -4.31 -19.95
CA GLY A 198 19.79 -3.59 -20.95
C GLY A 198 20.36 -2.29 -20.39
N ASP A 199 21.51 -1.82 -20.86
CA ASP A 199 22.20 -0.67 -20.27
C ASP A 199 21.37 0.64 -20.32
N VAL A 200 20.47 0.77 -21.29
CA VAL A 200 19.67 1.98 -21.53
C VAL A 200 18.24 1.81 -21.00
N PRO A 201 17.74 2.72 -20.16
CA PRO A 201 16.34 2.71 -19.72
C PRO A 201 15.40 3.02 -20.89
N LEU A 202 14.31 2.27 -20.98
CA LEU A 202 13.21 2.49 -21.92
C LEU A 202 12.28 3.61 -21.44
N ALA A 203 12.11 3.73 -20.12
CA ALA A 203 11.29 4.74 -19.48
C ALA A 203 11.81 5.02 -18.06
N THR A 204 11.43 6.18 -17.52
CA THR A 204 11.74 6.61 -16.16
C THR A 204 10.49 7.23 -15.54
N THR A 205 10.26 6.96 -14.26
CA THR A 205 9.23 7.62 -13.44
C THR A 205 9.80 7.95 -12.06
N VAL A 206 9.02 8.64 -11.24
CA VAL A 206 9.36 9.00 -9.87
C VAL A 206 8.21 8.61 -8.96
N THR A 207 8.50 8.02 -7.80
CA THR A 207 7.45 7.70 -6.83
C THR A 207 6.73 8.95 -6.35
N ASP A 208 5.40 8.86 -6.26
CA ASP A 208 4.55 9.97 -5.80
C ASP A 208 4.53 10.10 -4.26
N GLU A 209 3.66 10.97 -3.74
CA GLU A 209 3.52 11.23 -2.29
C GLU A 209 3.12 9.98 -1.48
N LEU A 210 2.51 8.98 -2.12
CA LEU A 210 2.14 7.68 -1.54
C LEU A 210 3.24 6.63 -1.74
N GLY A 211 4.34 7.00 -2.39
CA GLY A 211 5.45 6.10 -2.72
C GLY A 211 5.15 5.21 -3.92
N GLU A 212 4.04 5.45 -4.64
CA GLU A 212 3.60 4.61 -5.74
C GLU A 212 4.25 5.03 -7.05
N TYR A 213 4.45 4.07 -7.95
CA TYR A 213 4.97 4.29 -9.29
C TYR A 213 4.38 3.30 -10.28
N ALA A 214 4.36 3.65 -11.57
CA ALA A 214 3.88 2.76 -12.62
C ALA A 214 4.54 2.96 -13.98
N PHE A 215 4.47 1.93 -14.84
CA PHE A 215 4.88 1.92 -16.24
C PHE A 215 3.88 1.16 -17.10
N PHE A 216 3.74 1.58 -18.35
CA PHE A 216 3.05 0.82 -19.39
C PHE A 216 4.04 -0.02 -20.19
N ILE A 217 3.81 -1.33 -20.25
CA ILE A 217 4.69 -2.28 -20.95
C ILE A 217 3.94 -3.12 -21.99
N PRO A 218 4.61 -3.54 -23.09
CA PRO A 218 4.07 -4.57 -23.97
C PRO A 218 3.77 -5.87 -23.21
N ALA A 219 2.55 -6.38 -23.38
CA ALA A 219 2.15 -7.68 -22.82
C ALA A 219 3.08 -8.82 -23.30
N GLN A 220 3.18 -9.88 -22.49
CA GLN A 220 3.97 -11.10 -22.74
C GLN A 220 5.49 -10.87 -22.90
N LYS A 221 5.99 -9.65 -22.71
CA LYS A 221 7.43 -9.33 -22.71
C LYS A 221 7.94 -9.17 -21.29
N SER A 222 9.21 -9.48 -21.09
CA SER A 222 9.85 -9.36 -19.79
C SER A 222 10.69 -8.10 -19.67
N PHE A 223 10.68 -7.52 -18.49
CA PHE A 223 11.36 -6.28 -18.16
C PHE A 223 12.04 -6.38 -16.81
N THR A 224 12.86 -5.38 -16.50
CA THR A 224 13.41 -5.13 -15.17
C THR A 224 13.03 -3.71 -14.80
N VAL A 225 12.41 -3.54 -13.65
CA VAL A 225 12.28 -2.22 -13.01
C VAL A 225 13.43 -2.07 -12.04
N THR A 226 14.08 -0.92 -12.01
CA THR A 226 15.09 -0.59 -10.99
C THR A 226 14.71 0.72 -10.33
N CYS A 227 14.34 0.67 -9.06
CA CYS A 227 14.13 1.87 -8.26
C CYS A 227 15.43 2.20 -7.50
N ARG A 228 15.91 3.43 -7.66
CA ARG A 228 17.19 3.87 -7.10
C ARG A 228 17.14 3.83 -5.57
N VAL A 229 17.95 2.95 -4.97
CA VAL A 229 18.17 2.92 -3.53
C VAL A 229 18.89 4.21 -3.09
N PRO A 230 18.29 5.03 -2.19
CA PRO A 230 18.94 6.22 -1.67
C PRO A 230 20.20 5.91 -0.86
N ALA A 231 21.13 6.86 -0.80
CA ALA A 231 22.31 6.72 0.04
C ALA A 231 21.91 6.58 1.51
N GLY A 232 22.54 5.64 2.23
CA GLY A 232 22.21 5.35 3.63
C GLY A 232 21.04 4.38 3.81
N PHE A 233 20.50 3.81 2.73
CA PHE A 233 19.48 2.76 2.76
C PHE A 233 19.94 1.51 2.02
N THR A 234 19.31 0.39 2.33
CA THR A 234 19.38 -0.87 1.57
C THR A 234 17.99 -1.44 1.40
N PRO A 235 17.70 -2.18 0.31
CA PRO A 235 16.48 -2.96 0.23
C PRO A 235 16.35 -3.93 1.41
N THR A 236 15.13 -4.10 1.89
CA THR A 236 14.77 -5.10 2.90
C THR A 236 14.77 -6.53 2.35
N ALA A 237 14.42 -7.51 3.18
CA ALA A 237 14.20 -8.89 2.76
C ALA A 237 13.13 -8.96 1.66
N LYS A 238 13.53 -9.39 0.46
CA LYS A 238 12.58 -9.64 -0.61
C LYS A 238 11.81 -10.93 -0.35
N ARG A 239 10.55 -10.96 -0.76
CA ARG A 239 9.68 -12.14 -0.78
C ARG A 239 9.55 -12.82 0.56
N ALA A 240 9.28 -12.01 1.58
CA ALA A 240 9.16 -12.46 2.97
C ALA A 240 8.02 -13.46 3.16
N VAL A 241 7.00 -13.42 2.29
CA VAL A 241 5.84 -14.33 2.28
C VAL A 241 5.44 -14.70 0.84
N GLU A 242 4.60 -15.72 0.66
CA GLU A 242 4.04 -16.05 -0.66
C GLU A 242 2.79 -15.20 -0.97
N ALA A 243 2.92 -13.87 -0.88
CA ALA A 243 1.83 -12.93 -1.13
C ALA A 243 2.39 -11.62 -1.71
N PRO A 244 2.43 -11.48 -3.05
CA PRO A 244 3.10 -10.36 -3.72
C PRO A 244 2.56 -8.97 -3.33
N THR A 245 1.30 -8.88 -2.91
CA THR A 245 0.65 -7.61 -2.55
C THR A 245 1.03 -7.07 -1.16
N VAL A 246 1.92 -7.77 -0.45
CA VAL A 246 2.31 -7.41 0.93
C VAL A 246 3.81 -7.46 1.18
N ASP A 247 4.64 -7.86 0.23
CA ASP A 247 6.08 -8.02 0.44
C ASP A 247 6.93 -7.13 -0.48
N SER A 248 8.24 -7.14 -0.26
CA SER A 248 9.21 -6.46 -1.13
C SER A 248 9.71 -7.40 -2.22
N ASP A 249 9.99 -6.89 -3.42
CA ASP A 249 10.53 -7.66 -4.55
C ASP A 249 12.00 -7.34 -4.87
N GLY A 250 12.53 -6.25 -4.30
CA GLY A 250 13.82 -5.68 -4.63
C GLY A 250 15.02 -6.60 -4.41
N ASP A 251 15.84 -6.79 -5.44
CA ASP A 251 17.21 -7.26 -5.32
C ASP A 251 18.08 -6.17 -4.63
N PRO A 252 19.31 -6.47 -4.16
CA PRO A 252 20.13 -5.53 -3.37
C PRO A 252 20.45 -4.18 -4.07
N ASP A 253 20.30 -4.10 -5.38
CA ASP A 253 20.45 -2.88 -6.18
C ASP A 253 19.13 -2.14 -6.44
N GLY A 254 18.03 -2.61 -5.85
CA GLY A 254 16.67 -2.10 -6.07
C GLY A 254 16.02 -2.61 -7.36
N SER A 255 16.61 -3.60 -8.04
CA SER A 255 16.03 -4.18 -9.25
C SER A 255 14.97 -5.24 -8.95
N MET A 256 13.94 -5.29 -9.81
CA MET A 256 12.79 -6.17 -9.70
C MET A 256 12.50 -6.76 -11.08
N GLY A 257 12.53 -8.08 -11.17
CA GLY A 257 12.32 -8.80 -12.43
C GLY A 257 10.84 -8.94 -12.76
N VAL A 258 10.41 -8.34 -13.86
CA VAL A 258 9.03 -8.39 -14.37
C VAL A 258 8.92 -9.50 -15.41
N ARG A 259 8.06 -10.49 -15.15
CA ARG A 259 7.75 -11.53 -16.13
C ARG A 259 6.66 -11.04 -17.08
N GLY A 260 6.56 -11.68 -18.24
CA GLY A 260 5.52 -11.35 -19.21
C GLY A 260 4.12 -11.55 -18.66
N HIS A 261 3.33 -10.48 -18.67
CA HIS A 261 1.93 -10.48 -18.27
C HIS A 261 0.99 -10.84 -19.41
N ARG A 262 -0.15 -11.43 -19.07
CA ARG A 262 -1.25 -11.54 -20.04
C ARG A 262 -1.75 -10.14 -20.39
N ARG A 263 -2.24 -9.99 -21.60
CA ARG A 263 -2.82 -8.73 -22.06
C ARG A 263 -3.91 -8.27 -21.09
N GLY A 264 -3.85 -7.01 -20.69
CA GLY A 264 -4.86 -6.42 -19.82
C GLY A 264 -4.84 -6.90 -18.37
N VAL A 265 -3.79 -7.59 -17.94
CA VAL A 265 -3.59 -7.99 -16.55
C VAL A 265 -2.55 -7.07 -15.95
N ASN A 266 -3.01 -5.96 -15.38
CA ASN A 266 -2.14 -5.05 -14.64
C ASN A 266 -1.61 -5.72 -13.38
N ASP A 267 -0.43 -5.29 -12.95
CA ASP A 267 0.30 -5.87 -11.83
C ASP A 267 0.98 -4.77 -11.00
N ALA A 268 0.40 -4.47 -9.84
CA ALA A 268 0.84 -3.40 -8.96
C ALA A 268 1.66 -3.91 -7.77
N THR A 269 2.35 -5.06 -7.92
CA THR A 269 3.03 -5.73 -6.80
C THR A 269 4.55 -5.69 -6.89
N TYR A 270 5.13 -4.83 -7.74
CA TYR A 270 6.60 -4.67 -7.81
C TYR A 270 7.04 -3.66 -6.76
N ASP A 271 7.01 -4.08 -5.51
CA ASP A 271 7.19 -3.20 -4.36
C ASP A 271 8.65 -3.23 -3.84
N LEU A 272 9.12 -2.12 -3.26
CA LEU A 272 10.48 -2.00 -2.70
C LEU A 272 10.46 -1.42 -1.28
N GLY A 273 10.73 -2.27 -0.29
CA GLY A 273 10.95 -1.85 1.10
C GLY A 273 12.41 -1.44 1.33
N LEU A 274 12.62 -0.32 2.03
CA LEU A 274 13.94 0.24 2.32
C LEU A 274 14.19 0.29 3.82
N VAL A 275 15.34 -0.22 4.26
CA VAL A 275 15.81 -0.13 5.65
C VAL A 275 17.05 0.78 5.73
N PRO A 276 17.21 1.60 6.79
CA PRO A 276 18.44 2.35 7.01
C PRO A 276 19.66 1.43 7.16
N VAL A 277 20.80 1.85 6.59
CA VAL A 277 22.08 1.18 6.83
C VAL A 277 22.52 1.44 8.29
N PRO A 278 22.96 0.42 9.04
CA PRO A 278 23.43 0.56 10.42
C PRO A 278 24.63 1.51 10.60
#